data_AF-A0AAI8VQV5-F1
#
_entry.id   AF-A0AAI8VQV5-F1
#
_cell.length_a   1.000
_cell.length_b   1.000
_cell.length_c   1.000
_cell.angle_alpha   90.00
_cell.angle_beta   90.00
_cell.angle_gamma   90.00
#
_symmetry.space_group_name_H-M   'P 1'
#
loop_
_entity.id
_entity.type
_entity.pdbx_description
1 polymer ?
#
loop_
_entity_poly.entity_id
_entity_poly.type
_entity_poly.pdbx_seq_one_letter_code
_entity_poly.pdbx_strand_id
1 'polypeptide(L)'
;MKFETSAALMALVGVAAARPDAAKVSQGSAKFRREVPQEHSHEKFLTGVGTALNLNNVDQVSDPVFALLGNAAAAAGAGKVTDLDCLQQRVADQAFTNAKAAGDVAGQTNALIFRALERNTGKVGLASVSCTETAVNPEIAAIQQHQDPASDGAAAANKQIALNLAVQLNSIGADPQLALQSGTFAPGDVTDTTGAGNTCDDQNDAVGCAISQNLIVDDATPDEIDAAVAAGGAAAGGAAAGAAATSSAAAGAAATSSAAAGAASSGAAVAAADGCADDSAATATAASNAAASSGAASSSDAASSDATATATGTNVNAFTGAVGSAPVPVTSDAAAAKPFTVNGSQFLNVGAAVQRACDVQKNACANAANGGDASISVSDCDTQQKACVAANASAAKKTKTRRVARGLY
;
A
#
# COMPACT_ATOMS: atom_id res chain seq x y z
N MET A 1 73.43 4.33 8.97
CA MET A 1 74.25 3.10 8.97
C MET A 1 74.56 2.74 10.41
N LYS A 2 74.27 1.49 10.80
CA LYS A 2 74.92 0.66 11.83
C LYS A 2 74.92 1.13 13.30
N PHE A 3 74.79 0.28 14.33
CA PHE A 3 74.28 -1.09 14.60
C PHE A 3 74.99 -1.46 15.91
N GLU A 4 74.28 -1.85 16.97
CA GLU A 4 74.74 -2.79 18.01
C GLU A 4 73.46 -3.50 18.51
N THR A 5 73.09 -4.74 18.17
CA THR A 5 73.61 -6.11 18.32
C THR A 5 73.69 -6.67 19.75
N SER A 6 72.96 -7.80 19.90
CA SER A 6 73.14 -8.93 20.84
C SER A 6 72.25 -8.87 22.10
N ALA A 7 71.54 -9.92 22.53
CA ALA A 7 71.79 -11.34 22.33
C ALA A 7 70.50 -12.18 22.24
N ALA A 8 70.63 -13.29 21.51
CA ALA A 8 69.64 -14.32 21.29
C ALA A 8 69.52 -15.30 22.47
N LEU A 9 68.33 -15.87 22.67
CA LEU A 9 68.21 -17.25 23.13
C LEU A 9 67.07 -17.92 22.35
N MET A 10 67.46 -18.91 21.53
CA MET A 10 66.54 -19.82 20.83
C MET A 10 66.07 -20.91 21.77
N ALA A 11 64.77 -21.24 21.69
CA ALA A 11 64.27 -22.59 21.99
C ALA A 11 63.30 -22.99 20.87
N LEU A 12 63.63 -24.09 20.20
CA LEU A 12 62.96 -24.70 19.05
C LEU A 12 61.77 -25.56 19.48
N VAL A 13 60.70 -25.46 18.67
CA VAL A 13 59.86 -26.53 18.09
C VAL A 13 59.03 -27.43 19.02
N GLY A 14 57.72 -27.41 18.73
CA GLY A 14 56.79 -28.49 19.06
C GLY A 14 55.44 -28.28 18.37
N VAL A 15 55.34 -28.58 17.06
CA VAL A 15 54.05 -28.76 16.37
C VAL A 15 53.49 -30.12 16.77
N ALA A 16 52.32 -30.14 17.41
CA ALA A 16 51.50 -31.34 17.55
C ALA A 16 50.06 -30.97 17.20
N ALA A 17 49.57 -31.58 16.12
CA ALA A 17 48.19 -31.50 15.68
C ALA A 17 47.29 -32.34 16.61
N ALA A 18 46.27 -31.72 17.19
CA ALA A 18 45.09 -32.39 17.68
C ALA A 18 43.92 -31.41 17.60
N ARG A 19 43.03 -31.63 16.62
CA ARG A 19 41.68 -31.06 16.62
C ARG A 19 40.80 -31.98 17.47
N PRO A 20 40.20 -31.47 18.55
CA PRO A 20 38.87 -31.89 18.92
C PRO A 20 37.94 -30.69 18.78
N ASP A 21 36.84 -30.91 18.09
CA ASP A 21 35.60 -30.14 18.10
C ASP A 21 35.72 -28.70 18.59
N ALA A 22 35.83 -27.78 17.61
CA ALA A 22 35.32 -26.44 17.79
C ALA A 22 33.87 -26.59 18.25
N ALA A 23 33.67 -26.48 19.56
CA ALA A 23 32.38 -26.38 20.19
C ALA A 23 31.67 -25.23 19.47
N LYS A 24 30.78 -25.61 18.56
CA LYS A 24 29.71 -24.75 18.10
C LYS A 24 28.92 -24.44 19.35
N VAL A 25 29.30 -23.37 20.03
CA VAL A 25 28.39 -22.63 20.89
C VAL A 25 27.35 -22.10 19.94
N SER A 26 26.33 -22.94 19.72
CA SER A 26 25.01 -22.54 19.31
C SER A 26 24.55 -21.57 20.38
N GLN A 27 24.91 -20.29 20.23
CA GLN A 27 24.17 -19.23 20.87
C GLN A 27 22.79 -19.29 20.22
N GLY A 28 21.89 -20.00 20.89
CA GLY A 28 20.47 -19.96 20.63
C GLY A 28 19.97 -18.54 20.86
N SER A 29 20.15 -17.66 19.88
CA SER A 29 19.44 -16.40 19.76
C SER A 29 18.15 -16.66 18.99
N ALA A 30 17.28 -17.44 19.62
CA ALA A 30 15.93 -17.71 19.14
C ALA A 30 14.94 -17.40 20.27
N LYS A 31 15.04 -16.22 20.88
CA LYS A 31 14.01 -15.64 21.75
C LYS A 31 14.07 -14.12 21.63
N PHE A 32 12.96 -13.54 21.15
CA PHE A 32 12.65 -12.11 21.01
C PHE A 32 13.09 -11.41 19.71
N ARG A 33 12.63 -11.93 18.56
CA ARG A 33 11.86 -11.07 17.65
C ARG A 33 10.52 -11.74 17.47
N ARG A 34 9.53 -11.31 18.25
CA ARG A 34 8.15 -11.54 17.85
C ARG A 34 7.89 -10.37 16.90
N GLU A 35 8.37 -10.51 15.66
CA GLU A 35 7.92 -9.66 14.56
C GLU A 35 6.40 -9.77 14.59
N VAL A 36 5.75 -8.68 14.96
CA VAL A 36 4.31 -8.69 15.13
C VAL A 36 3.76 -8.64 13.69
N PRO A 37 2.92 -9.56 13.20
CA PRO A 37 2.84 -9.97 11.78
C PRO A 37 2.53 -8.97 10.65
N GLN A 38 2.83 -7.69 10.74
CA GLN A 38 2.58 -6.68 9.70
C GLN A 38 3.76 -5.72 9.49
N GLU A 39 4.89 -5.89 10.21
CA GLU A 39 5.93 -4.86 10.33
C GLU A 39 6.48 -4.42 8.97
N HIS A 40 6.69 -5.34 8.03
CA HIS A 40 7.23 -5.08 6.69
C HIS A 40 6.21 -5.31 5.56
N SER A 41 4.91 -5.28 5.87
CA SER A 41 3.84 -5.45 4.88
C SER A 41 3.82 -4.37 3.78
N HIS A 42 4.32 -3.18 4.12
CA HIS A 42 4.29 -1.95 3.32
C HIS A 42 5.71 -1.37 3.14
N GLU A 43 6.70 -2.23 2.91
CA GLU A 43 8.13 -1.92 3.01
C GLU A 43 8.60 -0.67 2.25
N LYS A 44 8.09 -0.44 1.03
CA LYS A 44 8.50 0.75 0.27
C LYS A 44 8.18 2.06 0.99
N PHE A 45 7.09 2.11 1.74
CA PHE A 45 6.69 3.28 2.50
C PHE A 45 7.53 3.42 3.77
N LEU A 46 7.89 2.31 4.42
CA LEU A 46 8.82 2.31 5.55
C LEU A 46 10.20 2.83 5.14
N THR A 47 10.77 2.28 4.06
CA THR A 47 12.05 2.74 3.51
C THR A 47 11.99 4.23 3.11
N GLY A 48 10.89 4.66 2.46
CA GLY A 48 10.69 6.04 2.07
C GLY A 48 10.59 7.01 3.26
N VAL A 49 9.82 6.65 4.28
CA VAL A 49 9.71 7.41 5.53
C VAL A 49 11.03 7.43 6.28
N GLY A 50 11.76 6.31 6.33
CA GLY A 50 13.07 6.23 6.97
C GLY A 50 14.07 7.18 6.31
N THR A 51 14.06 7.25 4.98
CA THR A 51 14.89 8.20 4.22
C THR A 51 14.58 9.65 4.61
N ALA A 52 13.30 10.03 4.63
CA ALA A 52 12.86 11.39 4.97
C ALA A 52 13.08 11.74 6.45
N LEU A 53 12.80 10.80 7.36
CA LEU A 53 13.02 10.94 8.81
C LEU A 53 14.49 11.21 9.11
N ASN A 54 15.40 10.48 8.45
CA ASN A 54 16.85 10.58 8.66
C ASN A 54 17.47 11.90 8.17
N LEU A 55 16.76 12.70 7.37
CA LEU A 55 17.23 14.05 7.00
C LEU A 55 17.37 14.95 8.23
N ASN A 56 16.47 14.82 9.21
CA ASN A 56 16.53 15.53 10.48
C ASN A 56 15.72 14.79 11.55
N ASN A 57 16.32 13.79 12.18
CA ASN A 57 15.68 12.92 13.17
C ASN A 57 15.77 13.50 14.62
N VAL A 58 15.02 14.56 14.91
CA VAL A 58 14.99 15.26 16.22
C VAL A 58 14.54 14.37 17.39
N ASP A 59 13.57 13.49 17.14
CA ASP A 59 13.04 12.56 18.13
C ASP A 59 13.92 11.33 18.33
N GLN A 60 14.94 11.13 17.50
CA GLN A 60 15.86 9.99 17.57
C GLN A 60 15.14 8.63 17.51
N VAL A 61 14.06 8.55 16.73
CA VAL A 61 13.35 7.29 16.46
C VAL A 61 14.29 6.38 15.69
N SER A 62 14.47 5.14 16.17
CA SER A 62 15.47 4.21 15.62
C SER A 62 15.14 3.80 14.18
N ASP A 63 13.89 3.43 13.94
CA ASP A 63 13.39 3.01 12.62
C ASP A 63 11.86 3.24 12.56
N PRO A 64 11.30 3.69 11.44
CA PRO A 64 9.85 3.88 11.29
C PRO A 64 9.01 2.63 11.58
N VAL A 65 9.57 1.43 11.39
CA VAL A 65 8.86 0.16 11.63
C VAL A 65 8.33 0.05 13.05
N PHE A 66 9.07 0.58 14.04
CA PHE A 66 8.65 0.58 15.44
C PHE A 66 7.35 1.36 15.68
N ALA A 67 7.01 2.31 14.80
CA ALA A 67 5.79 3.09 14.90
C ALA A 67 4.54 2.31 14.45
N LEU A 68 4.71 1.23 13.67
CA LEU A 68 3.62 0.33 13.27
C LEU A 68 3.35 -0.77 14.29
N LEU A 69 4.14 -0.83 15.37
CA LEU A 69 4.01 -1.87 16.39
C LEU A 69 3.10 -1.43 17.53
N GLY A 70 2.65 -2.42 18.29
CA GLY A 70 2.00 -2.19 19.57
C GLY A 70 2.97 -1.53 20.56
N ASN A 71 2.44 -0.69 21.46
CA ASN A 71 3.24 0.19 22.32
C ASN A 71 4.38 -0.52 23.07
N ALA A 72 4.16 -1.76 23.53
CA ALA A 72 5.19 -2.53 24.22
C ALA A 72 6.44 -2.78 23.34
N ALA A 73 6.27 -3.10 22.06
CA ALA A 73 7.36 -3.31 21.13
C ALA A 73 7.90 -1.98 20.58
N ALA A 74 7.00 -1.03 20.31
CA ALA A 74 7.33 0.31 19.82
C ALA A 74 8.33 1.05 20.74
N ALA A 75 8.23 0.84 22.06
CA ALA A 75 9.11 1.43 23.06
C ALA A 75 10.61 1.17 22.81
N ALA A 76 10.98 0.07 22.16
CA ALA A 76 12.37 -0.26 21.86
C ALA A 76 13.01 0.66 20.81
N GLY A 77 12.20 1.31 19.97
CA GLY A 77 12.66 2.20 18.90
C GLY A 77 12.09 3.61 18.93
N ALA A 78 11.31 3.96 19.96
CA ALA A 78 10.60 5.24 20.05
C ALA A 78 11.51 6.48 20.22
N GLY A 79 12.79 6.29 20.54
CA GLY A 79 13.71 7.39 20.79
C GLY A 79 13.25 8.25 21.98
N LYS A 80 13.01 9.54 21.72
CA LYS A 80 12.53 10.53 22.70
C LYS A 80 11.01 10.59 22.81
N VAL A 81 10.28 9.88 21.94
CA VAL A 81 8.81 9.88 21.96
C VAL A 81 8.32 9.10 23.17
N THR A 82 7.59 9.78 24.07
CA THR A 82 7.05 9.15 25.29
C THR A 82 5.61 8.72 25.15
N ASP A 83 4.78 9.47 24.42
CA ASP A 83 3.44 9.04 24.07
C ASP A 83 3.51 8.14 22.83
N LEU A 84 3.45 6.82 23.08
CA LEU A 84 3.55 5.78 22.07
C LEU A 84 2.26 5.60 21.28
N ASP A 85 1.11 6.08 21.78
CA ASP A 85 -0.12 6.13 20.98
C ASP A 85 0.04 7.11 19.81
N CYS A 86 0.89 8.12 20.01
CA CYS A 86 1.24 9.13 19.02
C CYS A 86 2.54 8.88 18.23
N LEU A 87 3.25 7.76 18.46
CA LEU A 87 4.55 7.51 17.83
C LEU A 87 4.47 7.53 16.29
N GLN A 88 3.49 6.85 15.69
CA GLN A 88 3.31 6.85 14.25
C GLN A 88 3.01 8.24 13.69
N GLN A 89 2.16 9.01 14.37
CA GLN A 89 1.88 10.38 13.95
C GLN A 89 3.15 11.23 13.98
N ARG A 90 3.94 11.17 15.06
CA ARG A 90 5.20 11.91 15.14
C ARG A 90 6.19 11.52 14.05
N VAL A 91 6.38 10.23 13.82
CA VAL A 91 7.27 9.73 12.76
C VAL A 91 6.82 10.25 11.39
N ALA A 92 5.53 10.14 11.08
CA ALA A 92 4.97 10.61 9.81
C ALA A 92 5.10 12.13 9.67
N ASP A 93 4.75 12.88 10.71
CA ASP A 93 4.75 14.34 10.73
C ASP A 93 6.16 14.91 10.57
N GLN A 94 7.14 14.29 11.23
CA GLN A 94 8.53 14.66 11.11
C GLN A 94 9.11 14.32 9.74
N ALA A 95 8.85 13.11 9.23
CA ALA A 95 9.26 12.72 7.88
C ALA A 95 8.65 13.64 6.81
N PHE A 96 7.37 13.99 6.96
CA PHE A 96 6.69 14.94 6.07
C PHE A 96 7.32 16.32 6.13
N THR A 97 7.59 16.85 7.32
CA THR A 97 8.28 18.14 7.52
C THR A 97 9.62 18.16 6.78
N ASN A 98 10.41 17.10 6.96
CA ASN A 98 11.73 16.98 6.35
C ASN A 98 11.65 16.88 4.82
N ALA A 99 10.73 16.07 4.30
CA ALA A 99 10.51 15.92 2.86
C ALA A 99 10.00 17.23 2.23
N LYS A 100 9.09 17.94 2.91
CA LYS A 100 8.58 19.25 2.48
C LYS A 100 9.69 20.29 2.42
N ALA A 101 10.57 20.34 3.43
CA ALA A 101 11.74 21.22 3.42
C ALA A 101 12.73 20.89 2.29
N ALA A 102 12.83 19.62 1.89
CA ALA A 102 13.66 19.17 0.78
C ALA A 102 13.01 19.33 -0.61
N GLY A 103 11.73 19.72 -0.69
CA GLY A 103 10.97 19.73 -1.94
C GLY A 103 10.70 18.32 -2.51
N ASP A 104 10.78 17.29 -1.67
CA ASP A 104 10.58 15.89 -2.05
C ASP A 104 9.09 15.51 -1.92
N VAL A 105 8.38 15.54 -3.04
CA VAL A 105 6.95 15.14 -3.09
C VAL A 105 6.79 13.63 -2.86
N ALA A 106 7.77 12.81 -3.24
CA ALA A 106 7.71 11.37 -3.00
C ALA A 106 7.86 11.06 -1.50
N GLY A 107 8.79 11.73 -0.81
CA GLY A 107 8.93 11.66 0.63
C GLY A 107 7.68 12.13 1.38
N GLN A 108 7.06 13.23 0.94
CA GLN A 108 5.76 13.69 1.49
C GLN A 108 4.65 12.66 1.28
N THR A 109 4.57 12.08 0.08
CA THR A 109 3.60 11.01 -0.26
C THR A 109 3.77 9.79 0.65
N ASN A 110 5.01 9.33 0.83
CA ASN A 110 5.31 8.19 1.69
C ASN A 110 4.91 8.45 3.14
N ALA A 111 5.14 9.66 3.65
CA ALA A 111 4.76 10.04 5.01
C ALA A 111 3.24 10.08 5.22
N LEU A 112 2.47 10.59 4.25
CA LEU A 112 1.00 10.58 4.31
C LEU A 112 0.44 9.16 4.29
N ILE A 113 0.94 8.31 3.38
CA ILE A 113 0.50 6.91 3.29
C ILE A 113 0.86 6.15 4.57
N PHE A 114 2.09 6.34 5.07
CA PHE A 114 2.54 5.76 6.34
C PHE A 114 1.68 6.18 7.53
N ARG A 115 1.24 7.45 7.59
CA ARG A 115 0.33 7.92 8.64
C ARG A 115 -1.01 7.16 8.64
N ALA A 116 -1.46 6.76 7.46
CA ALA A 116 -2.70 6.02 7.31
C ALA A 116 -2.53 4.54 7.68
N LEU A 117 -1.36 3.92 7.54
CA LEU A 117 -1.22 2.47 7.75
C LEU A 117 -1.74 2.00 9.12
N GLU A 118 -2.27 0.79 9.14
CA GLU A 118 -2.69 0.12 10.37
C GLU A 118 -1.52 -0.05 11.33
N ARG A 119 -1.75 0.19 12.63
CA ARG A 119 -0.82 -0.19 13.69
C ARG A 119 -1.22 -1.54 14.25
N ASN A 120 -0.25 -2.41 14.43
CA ASN A 120 -0.47 -3.72 15.03
C ASN A 120 -0.75 -3.58 16.53
N THR A 121 -1.93 -4.00 16.98
CA THR A 121 -2.32 -3.95 18.39
C THR A 121 -1.99 -5.25 19.16
N GLY A 122 -1.42 -6.24 18.48
CA GLY A 122 -1.04 -7.54 19.04
C GLY A 122 -2.20 -8.51 19.25
N LYS A 123 -3.42 -8.15 18.80
CA LYS A 123 -4.62 -8.97 18.89
C LYS A 123 -5.58 -8.66 17.73
N VAL A 124 -6.05 -9.69 17.04
CA VAL A 124 -7.07 -9.56 15.98
C VAL A 124 -8.34 -8.93 16.54
N GLY A 125 -8.85 -7.91 15.85
CA GLY A 125 -10.07 -7.18 16.18
C GLY A 125 -9.90 -6.16 17.31
N LEU A 126 -8.69 -5.94 17.82
CA LEU A 126 -8.44 -4.89 18.79
C LEU A 126 -8.16 -3.57 18.06
N ALA A 127 -9.06 -2.61 18.22
CA ALA A 127 -8.90 -1.25 17.70
C ALA A 127 -7.65 -0.57 18.29
N SER A 128 -6.95 0.18 17.45
CA SER A 128 -5.80 1.00 17.84
C SER A 128 -6.24 2.24 18.58
N VAL A 129 -5.52 2.59 19.66
CA VAL A 129 -5.74 3.86 20.36
C VAL A 129 -5.36 5.01 19.42
N SER A 130 -6.25 6.00 19.29
CA SER A 130 -6.00 7.19 18.47
C SER A 130 -5.01 8.14 19.17
N CYS A 131 -4.09 8.70 18.39
CA CYS A 131 -3.23 9.78 18.87
C CYS A 131 -4.07 11.02 19.19
N THR A 132 -3.76 11.70 20.30
CA THR A 132 -4.46 12.92 20.76
C THR A 132 -3.63 14.19 20.61
N GLU A 133 -2.37 14.05 20.21
CA GLU A 133 -1.50 15.19 19.94
C GLU A 133 -1.85 15.87 18.61
N THR A 134 -1.58 17.16 18.54
CA THR A 134 -1.72 17.93 17.30
C THR A 134 -0.46 17.80 16.46
N ALA A 135 -0.58 17.29 15.23
CA ALA A 135 0.51 17.27 14.28
C ALA A 135 0.88 18.69 13.84
N VAL A 136 2.16 18.91 13.53
CA VAL A 136 2.69 20.17 13.00
C VAL A 136 2.15 20.43 11.60
N ASN A 137 2.08 19.38 10.75
CA ASN A 137 1.58 19.50 9.39
C ASN A 137 0.07 19.22 9.34
N PRO A 138 -0.75 20.15 8.80
CA PRO A 138 -2.19 19.95 8.68
C PRO A 138 -2.54 18.77 7.78
N GLU A 139 -1.69 18.45 6.79
CA GLU A 139 -1.87 17.29 5.93
C GLU A 139 -1.79 15.97 6.73
N ILE A 140 -0.90 15.91 7.73
CA ILE A 140 -0.77 14.74 8.62
C ILE A 140 -1.88 14.74 9.67
N ALA A 141 -2.26 15.91 10.20
CA ALA A 141 -3.36 16.06 11.16
C ALA A 141 -4.72 15.61 10.59
N ALA A 142 -4.90 15.67 9.26
CA ALA A 142 -6.13 15.25 8.59
C ALA A 142 -6.27 13.73 8.45
N ILE A 143 -5.24 12.96 8.81
CA ILE A 143 -5.17 11.51 8.61
C ILE A 143 -5.02 10.79 9.95
N GLN A 144 -5.89 9.81 10.17
CA GLN A 144 -5.77 8.85 11.27
C GLN A 144 -5.24 7.52 10.74
N GLN A 145 -4.75 6.66 11.63
CA GLN A 145 -4.37 5.30 11.26
C GLN A 145 -5.59 4.41 11.01
N HIS A 146 -5.47 3.49 10.05
CA HIS A 146 -6.43 2.41 9.85
C HIS A 146 -6.55 1.60 11.15
N GLN A 147 -7.75 1.07 11.35
CA GLN A 147 -8.08 0.16 12.43
C GLN A 147 -7.95 -1.28 11.95
N ASP A 148 -7.75 -2.19 12.92
CA ASP A 148 -7.77 -3.62 12.67
C ASP A 148 -9.09 -3.98 11.94
N PRO A 149 -9.05 -4.64 10.77
CA PRO A 149 -10.24 -4.87 9.95
C PRO A 149 -11.30 -5.75 10.59
N ALA A 150 -10.92 -6.55 11.60
CA ALA A 150 -11.84 -7.36 12.38
C ALA A 150 -12.45 -6.59 13.58
N SER A 151 -12.08 -5.32 13.79
CA SER A 151 -12.67 -4.48 14.84
C SER A 151 -14.01 -3.88 14.42
N ASP A 152 -14.88 -3.62 15.41
CA ASP A 152 -16.21 -3.08 15.17
C ASP A 152 -16.15 -1.71 14.48
N GLY A 153 -16.79 -1.59 13.31
CA GLY A 153 -16.84 -0.35 12.53
C GLY A 153 -15.59 -0.04 11.71
N ALA A 154 -14.58 -0.93 11.70
CA ALA A 154 -13.31 -0.72 10.99
C ALA A 154 -13.49 -0.37 9.51
N ALA A 155 -14.33 -1.12 8.78
CA ALA A 155 -14.51 -0.90 7.34
C ALA A 155 -14.96 0.54 7.00
N ALA A 156 -15.87 1.12 7.79
CA ALA A 156 -16.32 2.49 7.57
C ALA A 156 -15.26 3.52 7.96
N ALA A 157 -14.55 3.29 9.08
CA ALA A 157 -13.47 4.15 9.53
C ALA A 157 -12.29 4.15 8.54
N ASN A 158 -11.85 2.98 8.11
CA ASN A 158 -10.76 2.74 7.17
C ASN A 158 -11.05 3.38 5.81
N LYS A 159 -12.27 3.19 5.29
CA LYS A 159 -12.73 3.91 4.10
C LYS A 159 -12.59 5.42 4.24
N GLN A 160 -13.04 5.98 5.35
CA GLN A 160 -12.97 7.42 5.58
C GLN A 160 -11.51 7.91 5.67
N ILE A 161 -10.63 7.11 6.26
CA ILE A 161 -9.19 7.38 6.32
C ILE A 161 -8.58 7.38 4.91
N ALA A 162 -8.87 6.36 4.09
CA ALA A 162 -8.38 6.29 2.71
C ALA A 162 -8.85 7.49 1.86
N LEU A 163 -10.11 7.92 2.02
CA LEU A 163 -10.62 9.11 1.34
C LEU A 163 -9.95 10.41 1.83
N ASN A 164 -9.69 10.54 3.13
CA ASN A 164 -8.95 11.69 3.67
C ASN A 164 -7.50 11.70 3.15
N LEU A 165 -6.83 10.56 3.16
CA LEU A 165 -5.49 10.38 2.59
C LEU A 165 -5.45 10.82 1.13
N ALA A 166 -6.40 10.38 0.31
CA ALA A 166 -6.48 10.78 -1.10
C ALA A 166 -6.58 12.31 -1.29
N VAL A 167 -7.39 13.00 -0.46
CA VAL A 167 -7.48 14.46 -0.48
C VAL A 167 -6.13 15.10 -0.16
N GLN A 168 -5.40 14.59 0.84
CA GLN A 168 -4.09 15.12 1.21
C GLN A 168 -3.03 14.84 0.14
N LEU A 169 -3.03 13.65 -0.45
CA LEU A 169 -2.16 13.31 -1.58
C LEU A 169 -2.38 14.27 -2.76
N ASN A 170 -3.65 14.54 -3.11
CA ASN A 170 -3.96 15.52 -4.15
C ASN A 170 -3.43 16.92 -3.81
N SER A 171 -3.54 17.33 -2.53
CA SER A 171 -3.14 18.67 -2.08
C SER A 171 -1.65 18.96 -2.25
N ILE A 172 -0.81 17.91 -2.19
CA ILE A 172 0.65 18.01 -2.40
C ILE A 172 1.06 17.72 -3.86
N GLY A 173 0.09 17.48 -4.75
CA GLY A 173 0.33 17.16 -6.17
C GLY A 173 0.70 15.70 -6.46
N ALA A 174 0.50 14.80 -5.50
CA ALA A 174 0.65 13.35 -5.68
C ALA A 174 -0.62 12.73 -6.31
N ASP A 175 -0.51 11.49 -6.78
CA ASP A 175 -1.65 10.73 -7.30
C ASP A 175 -2.57 10.30 -6.14
N PRO A 176 -3.84 10.73 -6.10
CA PRO A 176 -4.76 10.36 -5.03
C PRO A 176 -5.05 8.87 -4.96
N GLN A 177 -4.93 8.15 -6.08
CA GLN A 177 -5.18 6.71 -6.15
C GLN A 177 -4.13 5.89 -5.37
N LEU A 178 -2.98 6.49 -5.02
CA LEU A 178 -2.03 5.86 -4.11
C LEU A 178 -2.59 5.62 -2.71
N ALA A 179 -3.71 6.26 -2.34
CA ALA A 179 -4.40 5.99 -1.08
C ALA A 179 -4.84 4.53 -0.94
N LEU A 180 -5.15 3.83 -2.05
CA LEU A 180 -5.51 2.41 -2.01
C LEU A 180 -4.36 1.54 -1.47
N GLN A 181 -3.11 2.00 -1.59
CA GLN A 181 -1.95 1.26 -1.09
C GLN A 181 -1.73 1.41 0.42
N SER A 182 -2.58 2.17 1.14
CA SER A 182 -2.61 2.15 2.60
C SER A 182 -3.59 1.12 3.17
N GLY A 183 -4.28 0.40 2.29
CA GLY A 183 -5.39 -0.45 2.69
C GLY A 183 -4.96 -1.61 3.58
N THR A 184 -5.95 -2.18 4.25
CA THR A 184 -5.72 -3.24 5.23
C THR A 184 -5.87 -4.64 4.62
N PHE A 185 -5.56 -5.67 5.39
CA PHE A 185 -5.78 -7.06 4.99
C PHE A 185 -7.26 -7.45 5.15
N ALA A 186 -7.64 -8.62 4.64
CA ALA A 186 -8.95 -9.19 4.94
C ALA A 186 -9.10 -9.41 6.47
N PRO A 187 -10.28 -9.15 7.06
CA PRO A 187 -10.52 -9.34 8.49
C PRO A 187 -10.10 -10.73 8.98
N GLY A 188 -9.28 -10.77 10.03
CA GLY A 188 -8.85 -12.01 10.67
C GLY A 188 -9.93 -12.62 11.57
N ASP A 189 -9.66 -13.84 12.06
CA ASP A 189 -10.49 -14.48 13.08
C ASP A 189 -10.19 -13.87 14.46
N VAL A 190 -11.19 -13.27 15.11
CA VAL A 190 -11.05 -12.66 16.44
C VAL A 190 -10.72 -13.68 17.56
N THR A 191 -10.88 -14.97 17.28
CA THR A 191 -10.48 -16.06 18.18
C THR A 191 -9.03 -16.50 17.97
N ASP A 192 -8.34 -15.96 16.97
CA ASP A 192 -6.91 -16.19 16.74
C ASP A 192 -6.07 -15.61 17.88
N THR A 193 -5.43 -16.51 18.64
CA THR A 193 -4.56 -16.17 19.75
C THR A 193 -3.12 -15.86 19.33
N THR A 194 -2.76 -16.10 18.07
CA THR A 194 -1.45 -15.76 17.54
C THR A 194 -1.33 -14.25 17.33
N GLY A 195 -2.45 -13.58 17.02
CA GLY A 195 -2.49 -12.16 16.67
C GLY A 195 -1.94 -11.89 15.27
N ALA A 196 -1.85 -12.91 14.42
CA ALA A 196 -1.35 -12.77 13.06
C ALA A 196 -2.43 -12.28 12.10
N GLY A 197 -3.65 -12.81 12.18
CA GLY A 197 -4.67 -12.49 11.17
C GLY A 197 -4.25 -12.96 9.76
N ASN A 198 -4.76 -12.29 8.71
CA ASN A 198 -4.49 -12.64 7.30
C ASN A 198 -3.30 -11.88 6.70
N THR A 199 -2.31 -11.59 7.52
CA THR A 199 -1.28 -10.62 7.19
C THR A 199 -0.03 -11.26 6.59
N CYS A 200 0.91 -10.43 6.18
CA CYS A 200 2.23 -10.87 5.72
C CYS A 200 3.31 -9.96 6.31
N ASP A 201 4.52 -10.50 6.41
CA ASP A 201 5.69 -9.80 6.93
C ASP A 201 6.94 -10.31 6.19
N ASP A 202 7.45 -9.52 5.24
CA ASP A 202 8.64 -9.89 4.47
C ASP A 202 9.52 -8.66 4.21
N GLN A 203 10.54 -8.49 5.06
CA GLN A 203 11.55 -7.44 4.91
C GLN A 203 12.36 -7.55 3.60
N ASN A 204 12.40 -8.71 2.96
CA ASN A 204 13.15 -8.88 1.70
C ASN A 204 12.31 -8.47 0.48
N ASP A 205 11.02 -8.22 0.65
CA ASP A 205 10.17 -7.66 -0.37
C ASP A 205 10.23 -6.13 -0.33
N ALA A 206 11.06 -5.55 -1.19
CA ALA A 206 11.25 -4.09 -1.25
C ALA A 206 9.97 -3.28 -1.57
N VAL A 207 8.92 -3.92 -2.09
CA VAL A 207 7.61 -3.26 -2.30
C VAL A 207 6.77 -3.32 -1.03
N GLY A 208 6.88 -4.43 -0.30
CA GLY A 208 5.99 -4.82 0.78
C GLY A 208 5.03 -5.91 0.30
N CYS A 209 5.00 -7.01 1.04
CA CYS A 209 4.25 -8.21 0.66
C CYS A 209 2.74 -7.97 0.52
N ALA A 210 2.16 -6.97 1.19
CA ALA A 210 0.74 -6.66 1.05
C ALA A 210 0.41 -6.22 -0.38
N ILE A 211 1.32 -5.46 -0.98
CA ILE A 211 1.18 -4.90 -2.31
C ILE A 211 1.63 -5.90 -3.37
N SER A 212 2.79 -6.53 -3.19
CA SER A 212 3.36 -7.44 -4.20
C SER A 212 2.55 -8.72 -4.39
N GLN A 213 1.89 -9.20 -3.33
CA GLN A 213 1.07 -10.39 -3.34
C GLN A 213 -0.43 -10.07 -3.49
N ASN A 214 -0.78 -8.79 -3.64
CA ASN A 214 -2.16 -8.31 -3.81
C ASN A 214 -3.08 -8.79 -2.66
N LEU A 215 -2.62 -8.58 -1.43
CA LEU A 215 -3.33 -8.95 -0.19
C LEU A 215 -4.12 -7.78 0.41
N ILE A 216 -3.93 -6.57 -0.12
CA ILE A 216 -4.70 -5.38 0.26
C ILE A 216 -6.17 -5.59 -0.14
N VAL A 217 -7.05 -5.30 0.81
CA VAL A 217 -8.48 -5.08 0.57
C VAL A 217 -8.68 -3.58 0.38
N ASP A 218 -9.21 -3.20 -0.78
CA ASP A 218 -9.48 -1.79 -1.08
C ASP A 218 -10.55 -1.24 -0.14
N ASP A 219 -10.17 -0.26 0.70
CA ASP A 219 -11.09 0.40 1.64
C ASP A 219 -12.07 1.36 0.96
N ALA A 220 -11.73 1.83 -0.25
CA ALA A 220 -12.56 2.69 -1.08
C ALA A 220 -12.43 2.29 -2.56
N THR A 221 -13.42 2.63 -3.37
CA THR A 221 -13.29 2.48 -4.83
C THR A 221 -12.54 3.67 -5.46
N PRO A 222 -11.94 3.49 -6.64
CA PRO A 222 -11.31 4.60 -7.37
C PRO A 222 -12.26 5.78 -7.62
N ASP A 223 -13.53 5.51 -7.91
CA ASP A 223 -14.54 6.55 -8.16
C ASP A 223 -14.87 7.34 -6.88
N GLU A 224 -14.87 6.68 -5.71
CA GLU A 224 -15.07 7.34 -4.42
C GLU A 224 -13.88 8.23 -4.05
N ILE A 225 -12.66 7.79 -4.37
CA ILE A 225 -11.45 8.61 -4.24
C ILE A 225 -11.55 9.86 -5.13
N ASP A 226 -11.89 9.69 -6.41
CA ASP A 226 -12.03 10.80 -7.35
C ASP A 226 -13.12 11.78 -6.89
N ALA A 227 -14.23 11.27 -6.35
CA ALA A 227 -15.31 12.06 -5.79
C ALA A 227 -14.88 12.84 -4.53
N ALA A 228 -14.16 12.21 -3.60
CA ALA A 228 -13.67 12.86 -2.39
C ALA A 228 -12.68 13.99 -2.69
N VAL A 229 -11.78 13.75 -3.65
CA VAL A 229 -10.83 14.76 -4.15
C VAL A 229 -11.56 15.91 -4.83
N ALA A 230 -12.55 15.62 -5.68
CA ALA A 230 -13.35 16.66 -6.34
C ALA A 230 -14.17 17.49 -5.35
N ALA A 231 -14.63 16.88 -4.25
CA ALA A 231 -15.32 17.56 -3.16
C ALA A 231 -14.38 18.36 -2.24
N GLY A 232 -13.06 18.29 -2.43
CA GLY A 232 -12.08 18.96 -1.57
C GLY A 232 -12.16 18.52 -0.10
N GLY A 233 -12.58 17.28 0.16
CA GLY A 233 -12.83 16.77 1.51
C GLY A 233 -14.14 17.22 2.16
N ALA A 234 -14.99 18.01 1.49
CA ALA A 234 -16.28 18.46 2.06
C ALA A 234 -17.30 17.31 2.28
N ALA A 235 -17.14 16.18 1.57
CA ALA A 235 -17.96 14.99 1.75
C ALA A 235 -17.44 14.00 2.83
N ALA A 236 -16.24 14.24 3.37
CA ALA A 236 -15.53 13.35 4.27
C ALA A 236 -15.75 13.66 5.77
N GLY A 237 -16.45 14.76 6.08
CA GLY A 237 -16.80 15.17 7.44
C GLY A 237 -18.04 14.46 7.98
N GLY A 238 -18.05 13.12 7.96
CA GLY A 238 -19.18 12.30 8.42
C GLY A 238 -18.83 11.42 9.62
N ALA A 239 -18.57 12.05 10.78
CA ALA A 239 -18.60 11.48 12.13
C ALA A 239 -18.01 10.06 12.36
N ALA A 240 -16.70 9.99 12.64
CA ALA A 240 -16.14 8.98 13.54
C ALA A 240 -15.91 9.62 14.93
N ALA A 241 -17.00 9.94 15.63
CA ALA A 241 -16.94 10.21 17.06
C ALA A 241 -17.05 8.86 17.79
N GLY A 242 -16.05 8.53 18.61
CA GLY A 242 -15.92 7.26 19.30
C GLY A 242 -17.16 6.84 20.08
N ALA A 243 -17.49 5.55 20.00
CA ALA A 243 -18.54 4.94 20.79
C ALA A 243 -18.10 4.79 22.26
N ALA A 244 -18.62 5.65 23.13
CA ALA A 244 -18.74 5.39 24.56
C ALA A 244 -20.18 5.70 25.01
N ALA A 245 -20.90 4.60 25.29
CA ALA A 245 -22.11 4.40 26.10
C ALA A 245 -22.99 5.58 26.61
N THR A 246 -24.24 5.55 26.14
CA THR A 246 -25.49 5.41 26.95
C THR A 246 -26.13 6.63 27.66
N SER A 247 -27.38 6.88 27.23
CA SER A 247 -28.59 7.39 27.94
C SER A 247 -28.94 8.89 27.96
N SER A 248 -29.90 9.20 27.08
CA SER A 248 -31.24 9.77 27.39
C SER A 248 -31.44 11.23 27.81
N ALA A 249 -32.19 11.91 26.93
CA ALA A 249 -33.26 12.90 27.18
C ALA A 249 -32.92 14.40 27.33
N ALA A 250 -33.04 15.09 26.19
CA ALA A 250 -33.97 16.19 25.86
C ALA A 250 -34.16 17.40 26.80
N ALA A 251 -33.86 18.60 26.26
CA ALA A 251 -34.69 19.83 26.15
C ALA A 251 -33.74 21.00 25.80
N GLY A 252 -33.94 21.92 24.86
CA GLY A 252 -35.12 22.40 24.15
C GLY A 252 -35.28 23.91 24.36
N ALA A 253 -34.96 24.74 23.35
CA ALA A 253 -35.51 26.09 23.04
C ALA A 253 -34.54 26.81 22.06
N ALA A 254 -34.83 27.20 20.80
CA ALA A 254 -35.96 27.87 20.12
C ALA A 254 -35.59 29.33 19.73
N ALA A 255 -35.55 29.62 18.40
CA ALA A 255 -36.29 30.70 17.70
C ALA A 255 -35.68 30.97 16.28
N THR A 256 -36.36 30.65 15.14
CA THR A 256 -37.29 31.46 14.27
C THR A 256 -36.59 32.64 13.54
N SER A 257 -36.73 32.98 12.25
CA SER A 257 -37.62 32.69 11.07
C SER A 257 -36.91 33.24 9.79
N SER A 258 -37.17 32.81 8.54
CA SER A 258 -38.24 33.37 7.65
C SER A 258 -38.31 32.69 6.26
N ALA A 259 -39.53 32.28 5.86
CA ALA A 259 -40.25 32.27 4.54
C ALA A 259 -39.54 31.82 3.21
N ALA A 260 -40.17 31.16 2.22
CA ALA A 260 -41.58 31.11 1.79
C ALA A 260 -41.95 29.91 0.86
N ALA A 261 -43.24 29.48 0.95
CA ALA A 261 -44.23 28.96 -0.04
C ALA A 261 -43.88 27.85 -1.10
N GLY A 262 -44.72 26.84 -1.39
CA GLY A 262 -46.10 26.52 -0.96
C GLY A 262 -46.70 25.19 -1.52
N ALA A 263 -47.79 24.74 -0.86
CA ALA A 263 -48.92 23.83 -1.23
C ALA A 263 -48.65 22.42 -1.84
N ALA A 264 -48.89 21.28 -1.14
CA ALA A 264 -50.16 20.55 -0.81
C ALA A 264 -50.79 19.80 -2.02
N SER A 265 -51.28 18.55 -2.01
CA SER A 265 -51.70 17.51 -1.03
C SER A 265 -51.84 16.16 -1.81
N SER A 266 -51.77 14.94 -1.26
CA SER A 266 -52.84 14.28 -0.45
C SER A 266 -52.47 12.81 -0.08
N GLY A 267 -52.67 12.43 1.20
CA GLY A 267 -53.17 11.14 1.79
C GLY A 267 -52.55 9.78 1.41
N ALA A 268 -52.48 8.72 2.24
CA ALA A 268 -52.85 8.40 3.64
C ALA A 268 -52.00 7.14 4.03
N ALA A 269 -51.42 7.02 5.24
CA ALA A 269 -51.85 6.17 6.38
C ALA A 269 -52.19 4.70 5.98
N VAL A 270 -51.71 3.58 6.57
CA VAL A 270 -51.27 3.20 7.93
C VAL A 270 -50.63 1.77 7.93
N ALA A 271 -49.83 1.47 8.98
CA ALA A 271 -49.66 0.18 9.71
C ALA A 271 -49.23 -1.12 8.96
N ALA A 272 -48.11 -1.78 9.25
CA ALA A 272 -47.63 -2.48 10.48
C ALA A 272 -48.06 -3.97 10.58
N ALA A 273 -47.12 -4.77 11.12
CA ALA A 273 -47.15 -6.20 11.52
C ALA A 273 -46.86 -7.22 10.39
N ASP A 274 -45.77 -8.01 10.43
CA ASP A 274 -45.31 -9.03 11.41
C ASP A 274 -45.96 -10.40 11.15
N GLY A 275 -45.16 -11.48 11.19
CA GLY A 275 -45.67 -12.86 11.21
C GLY A 275 -45.08 -13.86 10.21
N CYS A 276 -44.36 -14.84 10.78
CA CYS A 276 -43.61 -15.96 10.19
C CYS A 276 -44.42 -17.10 9.53
N ALA A 277 -43.63 -18.07 9.01
CA ALA A 277 -43.89 -19.51 8.83
C ALA A 277 -44.41 -19.94 7.44
N ASP A 278 -44.09 -21.11 6.89
CA ASP A 278 -43.04 -22.13 7.07
C ASP A 278 -43.27 -23.16 5.94
N ASP A 279 -42.22 -23.91 5.63
CA ASP A 279 -42.22 -25.31 5.15
C ASP A 279 -42.48 -25.72 3.68
N SER A 280 -41.59 -26.65 3.30
CA SER A 280 -41.77 -27.87 2.51
C SER A 280 -41.49 -27.82 1.00
N ALA A 281 -40.68 -28.71 0.42
CA ALA A 281 -39.90 -29.84 0.94
C ALA A 281 -38.90 -30.34 -0.13
N ALA A 282 -37.85 -31.02 0.38
CA ALA A 282 -36.96 -32.06 -0.16
C ALA A 282 -37.17 -32.58 -1.62
N THR A 283 -36.15 -33.06 -2.35
CA THR A 283 -35.33 -34.23 -1.99
C THR A 283 -34.12 -34.40 -2.94
N ALA A 284 -33.03 -34.95 -2.41
CA ALA A 284 -31.76 -35.28 -3.05
C ALA A 284 -31.81 -36.49 -4.01
N THR A 285 -30.79 -36.62 -4.87
CA THR A 285 -29.98 -37.86 -5.04
C THR A 285 -28.63 -37.53 -5.70
N ALA A 286 -27.59 -38.18 -5.19
CA ALA A 286 -26.16 -38.01 -5.43
C ALA A 286 -25.59 -38.97 -6.51
N ALA A 287 -24.37 -38.66 -6.99
CA ALA A 287 -23.22 -39.59 -7.15
C ALA A 287 -22.05 -38.84 -7.85
N SER A 288 -20.90 -38.53 -7.20
CA SER A 288 -19.65 -39.33 -7.02
C SER A 288 -18.96 -39.75 -8.33
N ASN A 289 -17.65 -39.63 -8.63
CA ASN A 289 -16.38 -39.53 -7.86
C ASN A 289 -15.27 -38.95 -8.79
N ALA A 290 -14.28 -38.17 -8.30
CA ALA A 290 -12.86 -38.54 -7.99
C ALA A 290 -12.17 -39.47 -9.02
N ALA A 291 -10.95 -39.27 -9.54
CA ALA A 291 -9.64 -38.98 -8.92
C ALA A 291 -8.62 -38.78 -10.08
N ALA A 292 -7.70 -37.81 -10.06
CA ALA A 292 -6.33 -37.81 -9.48
C ALA A 292 -5.19 -37.92 -10.51
N SER A 293 -4.07 -37.31 -10.11
CA SER A 293 -2.86 -36.89 -10.79
C SER A 293 -1.75 -37.92 -11.00
N SER A 294 -0.82 -37.65 -11.93
CA SER A 294 0.66 -37.81 -11.87
C SER A 294 1.23 -37.66 -13.31
N GLY A 295 2.43 -37.14 -13.64
CA GLY A 295 3.57 -36.53 -12.95
C GLY A 295 4.82 -36.56 -13.87
N ALA A 296 5.65 -35.49 -13.87
CA ALA A 296 7.09 -35.39 -14.26
C ALA A 296 7.53 -35.63 -15.74
N ALA A 297 8.58 -35.05 -16.36
CA ALA A 297 9.60 -34.01 -16.06
C ALA A 297 10.34 -33.56 -17.37
N SER A 298 10.98 -32.38 -17.32
CA SER A 298 12.12 -31.74 -18.07
C SER A 298 12.59 -32.29 -19.45
N SER A 299 12.96 -31.50 -20.48
CA SER A 299 14.02 -30.46 -20.55
C SER A 299 14.16 -29.79 -21.96
N SER A 300 14.66 -28.54 -21.96
CA SER A 300 15.51 -27.77 -22.93
C SER A 300 15.06 -27.37 -24.36
N ASP A 301 15.13 -26.04 -24.57
CA ASP A 301 15.57 -25.21 -25.73
C ASP A 301 15.04 -25.44 -27.16
N ALA A 302 14.34 -24.44 -27.70
CA ALA A 302 14.86 -23.55 -28.76
C ALA A 302 13.77 -22.58 -29.27
N ALA A 303 14.21 -21.39 -29.64
CA ALA A 303 13.44 -20.26 -30.15
C ALA A 303 12.51 -20.59 -31.32
N SER A 304 11.34 -19.93 -31.37
CA SER A 304 10.85 -19.36 -32.62
C SER A 304 9.87 -18.23 -32.36
N SER A 305 10.13 -17.15 -33.07
CA SER A 305 9.40 -15.90 -33.17
C SER A 305 7.98 -16.06 -33.72
N ASP A 306 7.19 -15.04 -33.41
CA ASP A 306 6.05 -14.50 -34.15
C ASP A 306 4.74 -15.30 -34.19
N ALA A 307 3.75 -14.78 -33.47
CA ALA A 307 2.52 -14.36 -34.13
C ALA A 307 1.98 -13.14 -33.38
N THR A 308 2.28 -11.97 -33.94
CA THR A 308 1.58 -10.72 -33.60
C THR A 308 0.10 -10.92 -33.93
N ALA A 309 -0.71 -11.24 -32.91
CA ALA A 309 -2.15 -11.16 -33.04
C ALA A 309 -2.49 -9.70 -33.38
N THR A 310 -2.88 -9.47 -34.64
CA THR A 310 -3.38 -8.18 -35.11
C THR A 310 -4.72 -7.94 -34.43
N ALA A 311 -4.65 -7.38 -33.22
CA ALA A 311 -5.80 -6.85 -32.52
C ALA A 311 -6.28 -5.62 -33.28
N THR A 312 -7.53 -5.63 -33.75
CA THR A 312 -8.18 -4.60 -34.59
C THR A 312 -8.46 -3.27 -33.88
N GLY A 313 -7.68 -2.94 -32.84
CA GLY A 313 -7.85 -1.73 -32.04
C GLY A 313 -6.79 -0.66 -32.32
N THR A 314 -7.05 0.56 -31.88
CA THR A 314 -6.11 1.69 -32.00
C THR A 314 -5.07 1.62 -30.88
N ASN A 315 -3.78 1.80 -31.19
CA ASN A 315 -2.77 1.92 -30.13
C ASN A 315 -2.88 3.28 -29.42
N VAL A 316 -3.07 3.25 -28.10
CA VAL A 316 -3.18 4.45 -27.26
C VAL A 316 -1.94 4.73 -26.42
N ASN A 317 -0.87 3.92 -26.56
CA ASN A 317 0.42 4.23 -25.95
C ASN A 317 1.08 5.42 -26.67
N ALA A 318 1.28 6.52 -25.94
CA ALA A 318 1.87 7.76 -26.46
C ALA A 318 3.40 7.80 -26.38
N PHE A 319 4.03 6.80 -25.76
CA PHE A 319 5.48 6.75 -25.63
C PHE A 319 6.15 6.13 -26.87
N THR A 320 7.25 6.74 -27.31
CA THR A 320 7.97 6.32 -28.53
C THR A 320 9.45 5.98 -28.28
N GLY A 321 9.94 6.07 -27.04
CA GLY A 321 11.34 5.75 -26.73
C GLY A 321 11.61 4.24 -26.79
N ALA A 322 12.79 3.84 -27.27
CA ALA A 322 13.09 2.44 -27.60
C ALA A 322 14.51 1.97 -27.20
N VAL A 323 15.05 2.49 -26.10
CA VAL A 323 16.26 1.95 -25.44
C VAL A 323 15.99 0.49 -25.03
N GLY A 324 16.79 -0.45 -25.53
CA GLY A 324 16.76 -1.87 -25.15
C GLY A 324 15.54 -2.67 -25.62
N SER A 325 14.40 -2.03 -25.85
CA SER A 325 13.19 -2.66 -26.40
C SER A 325 12.24 -1.61 -26.99
N ALA A 326 11.48 -2.00 -28.01
CA ALA A 326 10.44 -1.14 -28.58
C ALA A 326 9.27 -0.96 -27.60
N PRO A 327 8.55 0.19 -27.65
CA PRO A 327 7.35 0.40 -26.85
C PRO A 327 6.30 -0.70 -27.06
N VAL A 328 5.73 -1.18 -25.97
CA VAL A 328 4.65 -2.18 -26.02
C VAL A 328 3.34 -1.47 -26.37
N PRO A 329 2.60 -1.91 -27.40
CA PRO A 329 1.34 -1.28 -27.76
C PRO A 329 0.28 -1.50 -26.66
N VAL A 330 -0.52 -0.46 -26.43
CA VAL A 330 -1.76 -0.54 -25.65
C VAL A 330 -2.90 -0.47 -26.64
N THR A 331 -3.45 -1.61 -27.04
CA THR A 331 -4.51 -1.66 -28.04
C THR A 331 -5.85 -1.38 -27.40
N SER A 332 -6.56 -0.34 -27.86
CA SER A 332 -7.90 -0.02 -27.41
C SER A 332 -8.96 -0.57 -28.37
N ASP A 333 -9.91 -1.35 -27.85
CA ASP A 333 -11.15 -1.76 -28.49
C ASP A 333 -12.35 -1.29 -27.65
N ALA A 334 -13.00 -0.21 -28.09
CA ALA A 334 -14.11 0.39 -27.37
C ALA A 334 -15.37 -0.50 -27.30
N ALA A 335 -15.45 -1.57 -28.10
CA ALA A 335 -16.58 -2.51 -28.08
C ALA A 335 -16.40 -3.65 -27.05
N ALA A 336 -15.20 -3.81 -26.50
CA ALA A 336 -14.90 -4.87 -25.54
C ALA A 336 -15.25 -4.47 -24.09
N ALA A 337 -15.70 -5.44 -23.29
CA ALA A 337 -15.96 -5.24 -21.86
C ALA A 337 -14.69 -4.83 -21.08
N LYS A 338 -13.50 -5.23 -21.55
CA LYS A 338 -12.19 -4.77 -21.09
C LYS A 338 -11.48 -4.10 -22.29
N PRO A 339 -11.64 -2.79 -22.46
CA PRO A 339 -11.33 -2.14 -23.73
C PRO A 339 -9.84 -1.99 -24.01
N PHE A 340 -8.93 -2.28 -23.08
CA PHE A 340 -7.48 -2.11 -23.32
C PHE A 340 -6.76 -3.45 -23.25
N THR A 341 -5.92 -3.73 -24.24
CA THR A 341 -5.12 -4.96 -24.28
C THR A 341 -3.64 -4.65 -24.39
N VAL A 342 -2.83 -5.33 -23.57
CA VAL A 342 -1.37 -5.23 -23.56
C VAL A 342 -0.80 -6.63 -23.49
N ASN A 343 -0.08 -7.05 -24.54
CA ASN A 343 0.53 -8.37 -24.61
C ASN A 343 -0.47 -9.51 -24.24
N GLY A 344 -1.68 -9.44 -24.81
CA GLY A 344 -2.78 -10.39 -24.56
C GLY A 344 -3.52 -10.23 -23.22
N SER A 345 -3.02 -9.42 -22.28
CA SER A 345 -3.71 -9.11 -21.02
C SER A 345 -4.73 -8.00 -21.23
N GLN A 346 -5.94 -8.16 -20.69
CA GLN A 346 -7.05 -7.22 -20.86
C GLN A 346 -7.29 -6.38 -19.60
N PHE A 347 -7.52 -5.08 -19.79
CA PHE A 347 -7.66 -4.08 -18.74
C PHE A 347 -8.93 -3.26 -18.96
N LEU A 348 -9.59 -2.92 -17.84
CA LEU A 348 -10.69 -1.97 -17.83
C LEU A 348 -10.19 -0.52 -17.96
N ASN A 349 -9.04 -0.23 -17.36
CA ASN A 349 -8.49 1.11 -17.20
C ASN A 349 -7.24 1.31 -18.06
N VAL A 350 -7.18 2.42 -18.80
CA VAL A 350 -6.05 2.76 -19.67
C VAL A 350 -4.76 3.01 -18.89
N GLY A 351 -4.83 3.56 -17.68
CA GLY A 351 -3.69 3.78 -16.80
C GLY A 351 -3.05 2.46 -16.37
N ALA A 352 -3.87 1.49 -15.94
CA ALA A 352 -3.38 0.15 -15.62
C ALA A 352 -2.75 -0.55 -16.83
N ALA A 353 -3.36 -0.40 -18.02
CA ALA A 353 -2.81 -0.92 -19.27
C ALA A 353 -1.48 -0.25 -19.63
N VAL A 354 -1.39 1.08 -19.54
CA VAL A 354 -0.17 1.85 -19.78
C VAL A 354 0.94 1.45 -18.81
N GLN A 355 0.64 1.33 -17.51
CA GLN A 355 1.62 0.91 -16.52
C GLN A 355 2.17 -0.47 -16.87
N ARG A 356 1.27 -1.42 -17.20
CA ARG A 356 1.68 -2.74 -17.68
C ARG A 356 2.57 -2.66 -18.92
N ALA A 357 2.23 -1.81 -19.89
CA ALA A 357 3.02 -1.66 -21.12
C ALA A 357 4.43 -1.11 -20.83
N CYS A 358 4.54 -0.12 -19.96
CA CYS A 358 5.83 0.44 -19.53
C CYS A 358 6.66 -0.57 -18.73
N ASP A 359 6.05 -1.37 -17.86
CA ASP A 359 6.74 -2.40 -17.08
C ASP A 359 7.23 -3.56 -17.95
N VAL A 360 6.42 -4.00 -18.92
CA VAL A 360 6.83 -5.02 -19.90
C VAL A 360 7.98 -4.50 -20.76
N GLN A 361 7.94 -3.23 -21.17
CA GLN A 361 9.05 -2.61 -21.91
C GLN A 361 10.33 -2.57 -21.07
N LYS A 362 10.23 -2.16 -19.80
CA LYS A 362 11.36 -2.13 -18.86
C LYS A 362 11.98 -3.51 -18.68
N ASN A 363 11.17 -4.55 -18.49
CA ASN A 363 11.67 -5.90 -18.33
C ASN A 363 12.36 -6.41 -19.60
N ALA A 364 11.83 -6.11 -20.78
CA ALA A 364 12.50 -6.42 -22.05
C ALA A 364 13.83 -5.67 -22.20
N CYS A 365 13.87 -4.38 -21.83
CA CYS A 365 15.10 -3.58 -21.82
C CYS A 365 16.13 -4.13 -20.82
N ALA A 366 15.70 -4.51 -19.61
CA ALA A 366 16.58 -5.08 -18.60
C ALA A 366 17.13 -6.45 -19.04
N ASN A 367 16.33 -7.26 -19.73
CA ASN A 367 16.79 -8.50 -20.35
C ASN A 367 17.85 -8.25 -21.43
N ALA A 368 17.73 -7.17 -22.22
CA ALA A 368 18.76 -6.78 -23.19
C ALA A 368 20.07 -6.32 -22.51
N ALA A 369 19.97 -5.47 -21.48
CA ALA A 369 21.10 -5.01 -20.69
C ALA A 369 21.84 -6.18 -20.01
N ASN A 370 21.09 -7.12 -19.42
CA ASN A 370 21.65 -8.30 -18.76
C ASN A 370 22.09 -9.39 -19.76
N GLY A 371 21.60 -9.34 -21.00
CA GLY A 371 21.89 -10.29 -22.07
C GLY A 371 23.23 -10.04 -22.79
N GLY A 372 23.98 -9.02 -22.37
CA GLY A 372 25.33 -8.73 -22.89
C GLY A 372 25.43 -7.48 -23.77
N ASP A 373 24.35 -6.69 -23.93
CA ASP A 373 24.44 -5.39 -24.59
C ASP A 373 25.05 -4.34 -23.63
N ALA A 374 26.36 -4.14 -23.73
CA ALA A 374 27.11 -3.20 -22.91
C ALA A 374 26.77 -1.72 -23.19
N SER A 375 25.96 -1.41 -24.21
CA SER A 375 25.52 -0.05 -24.51
C SER A 375 24.28 0.40 -23.72
N ILE A 376 23.70 -0.51 -22.92
CA ILE A 376 22.44 -0.28 -22.20
C ILE A 376 22.60 -0.74 -20.76
N SER A 377 22.32 0.15 -19.80
CA SER A 377 22.29 -0.19 -18.39
C SER A 377 20.85 -0.41 -17.91
N VAL A 378 20.67 -1.15 -16.81
CA VAL A 378 19.36 -1.27 -16.14
C VAL A 378 18.84 0.10 -15.71
N SER A 379 19.73 1.03 -15.36
CA SER A 379 19.37 2.42 -15.05
C SER A 379 18.78 3.18 -16.24
N ASP A 380 19.22 2.89 -17.47
CA ASP A 380 18.63 3.46 -18.68
C ASP A 380 17.22 2.91 -18.91
N CYS A 381 17.00 1.63 -18.58
CA CYS A 381 15.68 1.00 -18.61
C CYS A 381 14.72 1.61 -17.56
N ASP A 382 15.20 1.91 -16.35
CA ASP A 382 14.41 2.59 -15.33
C ASP A 382 14.07 4.03 -15.74
N THR A 383 15.02 4.73 -16.37
CA THR A 383 14.79 6.07 -16.92
C THR A 383 13.76 6.04 -18.04
N GLN A 384 13.85 5.05 -18.93
CA GLN A 384 12.87 4.82 -19.98
C GLN A 384 11.47 4.54 -19.41
N GLN A 385 11.36 3.70 -18.38
CA GLN A 385 10.07 3.38 -17.76
C GLN A 385 9.41 4.66 -17.21
N LYS A 386 10.17 5.50 -16.51
CA LYS A 386 9.68 6.81 -16.02
C LYS A 386 9.21 7.71 -17.16
N ALA A 387 9.98 7.77 -18.24
CA ALA A 387 9.60 8.55 -19.43
C ALA A 387 8.34 7.99 -20.12
N CYS A 388 8.17 6.66 -20.15
CA CYS A 388 6.98 5.98 -20.67
C CYS A 388 5.73 6.35 -19.89
N VAL A 389 5.78 6.28 -18.56
CA VAL A 389 4.67 6.68 -17.68
C VAL A 389 4.35 8.16 -17.85
N ALA A 390 5.36 9.03 -17.85
CA ALA A 390 5.19 10.48 -17.98
C ALA A 390 4.59 10.91 -19.33
N ALA A 391 5.01 10.27 -20.44
CA ALA A 391 4.48 10.56 -21.77
C ALA A 391 2.99 10.24 -21.88
N ASN A 392 2.57 9.11 -21.31
CA ASN A 392 1.17 8.68 -21.31
C ASN A 392 0.29 9.52 -20.37
N ALA A 393 0.79 9.91 -19.19
CA ALA A 393 0.10 10.86 -18.31
C ALA A 393 -0.12 12.22 -19.00
N SER A 394 0.86 12.69 -19.78
CA SER A 394 0.76 13.94 -20.54
C SER A 394 -0.25 13.85 -21.70
N ALA A 395 -0.37 12.69 -22.35
CA ALA A 395 -1.35 12.45 -23.40
C ALA A 395 -2.79 12.42 -22.85
N ALA A 396 -2.99 11.82 -21.67
CA ALA A 396 -4.27 11.84 -20.97
C ALA A 396 -4.70 13.28 -20.62
N LYS A 397 -3.79 14.09 -20.06
CA LYS A 397 -4.04 15.51 -19.75
C LYS A 397 -4.43 16.32 -20.99
N LYS A 398 -3.70 16.18 -22.10
CA LYS A 398 -4.01 16.85 -23.37
C LYS A 398 -5.39 16.47 -23.92
N THR A 399 -5.79 15.22 -23.75
CA THR A 399 -7.11 14.73 -24.18
C THR A 399 -8.23 15.32 -23.33
N LYS A 400 -8.05 15.38 -22.00
CA LYS A 400 -8.99 16.02 -21.07
C LYS A 400 -9.17 17.51 -21.39
N THR A 401 -8.08 18.26 -21.57
CA THR A 401 -8.13 19.69 -21.94
C THR A 401 -8.85 19.92 -23.28
N ARG A 402 -8.66 19.03 -24.27
CA ARG A 402 -9.35 19.13 -25.56
C ARG A 402 -10.85 18.82 -25.49
N ARG A 403 -11.29 17.92 -24.60
CA ARG A 403 -12.71 17.63 -24.37
C ARG A 403 -13.41 18.80 -23.68
N VAL A 404 -12.77 19.38 -22.67
CA VAL A 404 -13.23 20.61 -21.98
C VAL A 404 -13.41 21.75 -22.97
N ALA A 405 -12.41 21.98 -23.83
CA ALA A 405 -12.45 23.05 -24.82
C ALA A 405 -13.53 22.85 -25.91
N ARG A 406 -14.09 21.64 -26.04
CA ARG A 406 -15.13 21.30 -27.03
C ARG A 406 -16.53 21.21 -26.43
N GLY A 407 -16.70 21.50 -25.14
CA GLY A 407 -18.01 21.42 -24.47
C GLY A 407 -18.60 20.01 -24.44
N LEU A 408 -17.75 18.98 -24.60
CA LEU A 408 -18.14 17.58 -24.47
C LEU A 408 -17.82 17.16 -23.04
N TYR A 409 -18.82 17.30 -22.17
CA TYR A 409 -18.85 16.73 -20.82
C TYR A 409 -20.10 15.91 -20.63
#